data_AF-A0A7S2MYE9-F1
#
_entry.id   AF-A0A7S2MYE9-F1
#
_cell.length_a   1.000
_cell.length_b   1.000
_cell.length_c   1.000
_cell.angle_alpha   90.00
_cell.angle_beta   90.00
_cell.angle_gamma   90.00
#
_symmetry.space_group_name_H-M   'P 1'
#
loop_
_entity.id
_entity.type
_entity.pdbx_description
1 polymer ?
#
loop_
_entity_poly.entity_id
_entity_poly.type
_entity_poly.pdbx_seq_one_letter_code
_entity_poly.pdbx_strand_id
1 'polypeptide(L)'
;AETRDVVVVVLYRFAHALDGEGNFKPVKVKRQVACPTKLNLESKAYRLFGVVSHLGTSLSAGHYVAAVRSRRDDAWYECNDETVTPLSLNALYDGRAVTSVRPGA
;
A
#
# COMPACT_ATOMS: atom_id res chain seq x y z
N ALA A 1 -2.06 2.40 -25.86
CA ALA A 1 -3.31 2.58 -25.10
C ALA A 1 -3.17 3.83 -24.24
N GLU A 2 -4.14 4.76 -24.30
CA GLU A 2 -4.07 5.99 -23.51
C GLU A 2 -4.38 5.69 -22.04
N THR A 3 -3.50 6.10 -21.13
CA THR A 3 -3.69 5.87 -19.69
C THR A 3 -4.53 7.00 -19.07
N ARG A 4 -5.42 6.68 -18.12
CA ARG A 4 -6.31 7.65 -17.45
C ARG A 4 -5.55 8.57 -16.49
N ASP A 5 -6.14 9.70 -16.10
CA ASP A 5 -5.53 10.65 -15.15
C ASP A 5 -5.25 10.04 -13.77
N VAL A 6 -5.95 8.97 -13.41
CA VAL A 6 -5.76 8.23 -12.16
C VAL A 6 -5.46 6.77 -12.47
N VAL A 7 -4.36 6.27 -11.89
CA VAL A 7 -3.96 4.86 -11.92
C VAL A 7 -4.09 4.29 -10.51
N VAL A 8 -4.82 3.17 -10.40
CA VAL A 8 -4.96 2.42 -9.15
C VAL A 8 -4.18 1.12 -9.30
N VAL A 9 -3.20 0.90 -8.42
CA VAL A 9 -2.44 -0.35 -8.36
C VAL A 9 -2.97 -1.19 -7.20
N VAL A 10 -3.50 -2.37 -7.51
CA VAL A 10 -3.98 -3.31 -6.50
C VAL A 10 -2.94 -4.41 -6.30
N LEU A 11 -2.43 -4.54 -5.08
CA LEU A 11 -1.56 -5.65 -4.70
C LEU A 11 -2.44 -6.83 -4.27
N TYR A 12 -2.46 -7.90 -5.07
CA TYR A 12 -3.17 -9.15 -4.78
C TYR A 12 -2.49 -9.92 -3.64
N ARG A 13 -2.69 -9.45 -2.40
CA ARG A 13 -2.03 -9.97 -1.19
C ARG A 13 -2.77 -11.16 -0.57
N PHE A 14 -3.29 -12.07 -1.38
CA PHE A 14 -3.93 -13.30 -0.95
C PHE A 14 -3.45 -14.48 -1.80
N ALA A 15 -3.31 -15.64 -1.16
CA ALA A 15 -2.94 -16.89 -1.81
C ALA A 15 -3.60 -18.07 -1.07
N HIS A 16 -3.61 -19.25 -1.68
CA HIS A 16 -3.92 -20.49 -0.97
C HIS A 16 -2.61 -21.21 -0.63
N ALA A 17 -2.44 -21.60 0.62
CA ALA A 17 -1.31 -22.40 1.09
C ALA A 17 -1.81 -23.68 1.74
N LEU A 18 -1.05 -24.76 1.61
CA LEU A 18 -1.34 -26.01 2.33
C LEU A 18 -0.98 -25.82 3.81
N ASP A 19 -1.87 -26.26 4.70
CA ASP A 19 -1.54 -26.41 6.11
C ASP A 19 -0.84 -27.76 6.39
N GLY A 20 -0.49 -28.00 7.66
CA GLY A 20 0.17 -29.24 8.08
C GLY A 20 -0.65 -30.52 7.87
N GLU A 21 -1.95 -30.39 7.57
CA GLU A 21 -2.88 -31.49 7.33
C GLU A 21 -3.14 -31.68 5.81
N GLY A 22 -2.52 -30.86 4.95
CA GLY A 22 -2.73 -30.90 3.50
C GLY A 22 -4.00 -30.19 3.03
N ASN A 23 -4.65 -29.40 3.89
CA ASN A 23 -5.81 -28.61 3.51
C ASN A 23 -5.38 -27.25 2.94
N PHE A 24 -6.01 -26.82 1.85
CA PHE A 24 -5.81 -25.48 1.32
C PHE A 24 -6.46 -24.44 2.22
N LYS A 25 -5.65 -23.54 2.79
CA LYS A 25 -6.12 -22.39 3.56
C LYS A 25 -5.75 -21.07 2.89
N PRO A 26 -6.66 -20.09 2.86
CA PRO A 26 -6.38 -18.78 2.30
C PRO A 26 -5.47 -18.01 3.27
N VAL A 27 -4.38 -17.45 2.76
CA VAL A 27 -3.34 -16.76 3.52
C VAL A 27 -3.07 -15.36 2.98
N LYS A 28 -2.79 -14.42 3.89
CA LYS A 28 -2.39 -13.06 3.54
C LYS A 28 -0.92 -13.03 3.16
N VAL A 29 -0.60 -12.51 1.98
CA VAL A 29 0.78 -12.37 1.50
C VAL A 29 1.41 -11.12 2.12
N LYS A 30 2.36 -11.34 3.04
CA LYS A 30 3.08 -10.29 3.79
C LYS A 30 4.41 -9.87 3.17
N ARG A 31 4.71 -10.34 1.95
CA ARG A 31 5.95 -9.99 1.23
C ARG A 31 6.04 -8.47 1.06
N GLN A 32 7.14 -7.86 1.48
CA GLN A 32 7.36 -6.44 1.28
C GLN A 32 7.47 -6.11 -0.21
N VAL A 33 6.89 -4.98 -0.63
CA VAL A 33 6.90 -4.50 -2.01
C VAL A 33 7.33 -3.04 -2.00
N ALA A 34 8.27 -2.67 -2.86
CA ALA A 34 8.66 -1.27 -3.03
C ALA A 34 7.51 -0.51 -3.72
N CYS A 35 7.12 0.62 -3.14
CA CYS A 35 6.08 1.49 -3.70
C CYS A 35 6.66 2.89 -3.95
N PRO A 36 7.19 3.17 -5.16
CA PRO A 36 7.81 4.46 -5.43
C PRO A 36 6.76 5.57 -5.44
N THR A 37 7.14 6.79 -5.00
CA THR A 37 6.25 7.96 -5.11
C THR A 37 6.05 8.45 -6.55
N LYS A 38 6.84 7.94 -7.49
CA LYS A 38 6.78 8.29 -8.91
C LYS A 38 6.68 7.01 -9.73
N LEU A 39 5.78 6.98 -10.70
CA LEU A 39 5.63 5.88 -11.64
C LEU A 39 5.68 6.44 -13.06
N ASN A 40 6.72 6.09 -13.81
CA ASN A 40 6.84 6.46 -15.21
C ASN A 40 6.32 5.33 -16.08
N LEU A 41 5.25 5.58 -16.81
CA LEU A 41 4.77 4.75 -17.91
C LEU A 41 5.23 5.38 -19.22
N GLU A 42 5.26 4.61 -20.30
CA GLU A 42 5.83 5.00 -21.60
C GLU A 42 5.41 6.42 -22.07
N SER A 43 4.17 6.82 -21.82
CA SER A 43 3.62 8.11 -22.24
C SER A 43 3.24 9.08 -21.11
N LYS A 44 3.29 8.66 -19.84
CA LYS A 44 2.82 9.49 -18.71
C LYS A 44 3.60 9.21 -17.42
N ALA A 45 3.85 10.28 -16.66
CA ALA A 45 4.42 10.20 -15.32
C ALA A 45 3.33 10.42 -14.27
N TYR A 46 3.27 9.54 -13.28
CA TYR A 46 2.33 9.57 -12.18
C TYR A 46 3.05 9.88 -10.87
N ARG A 47 2.36 10.59 -9.99
CA ARG A 47 2.78 10.79 -8.60
C ARG A 47 1.83 10.03 -7.67
N LEU A 48 2.41 9.33 -6.70
CA LEU A 48 1.63 8.66 -5.66
C LEU A 48 0.84 9.70 -4.87
N PHE A 49 -0.46 9.45 -4.76
CA PHE A 49 -1.40 10.37 -4.12
C PHE A 49 -2.08 9.76 -2.90
N GLY A 50 -2.17 8.43 -2.83
CA GLY A 50 -2.67 7.74 -1.65
C GLY A 50 -2.29 6.27 -1.62
N VAL A 51 -2.31 5.68 -0.42
CA VAL A 51 -2.04 4.27 -0.14
C VAL A 51 -3.07 3.75 0.85
N VAL A 52 -3.77 2.68 0.51
CA VAL A 52 -4.66 1.97 1.44
C VAL A 52 -3.92 0.76 2.02
N SER A 53 -3.90 0.65 3.34
CA SER A 53 -3.21 -0.41 4.07
C SER A 53 -4.20 -1.24 4.87
N HIS A 54 -4.17 -2.56 4.66
CA HIS A 54 -4.86 -3.52 5.51
C HIS A 54 -3.92 -3.98 6.62
N LEU A 55 -4.21 -3.62 7.87
CA LEU A 55 -3.51 -4.04 9.08
C LEU A 55 -4.18 -5.30 9.64
N GLY A 56 -3.43 -6.36 9.88
CA GLY A 56 -4.00 -7.64 10.33
C GLY A 56 -3.33 -8.84 9.69
N THR A 57 -3.49 -10.01 10.28
CA THR A 57 -2.83 -11.25 9.86
C THR A 57 -3.69 -12.12 8.95
N SER A 58 -5.01 -12.07 9.12
CA SER A 58 -5.99 -12.80 8.31
C SER A 58 -6.44 -12.03 7.07
N LEU A 59 -7.13 -12.72 6.16
CA LEU A 59 -7.82 -12.13 5.03
C LEU A 59 -9.24 -11.66 5.37
N SER A 60 -9.88 -12.30 6.35
CA SER A 60 -11.27 -12.05 6.77
C SER A 60 -11.42 -11.02 7.88
N ALA A 61 -10.32 -10.64 8.54
CA ALA A 61 -10.32 -9.66 9.63
C ALA A 61 -9.04 -8.83 9.64
N GLY A 62 -9.21 -7.56 10.03
CA GLY A 62 -8.17 -6.57 10.19
C GLY A 62 -8.75 -5.16 10.19
N HIS A 63 -7.88 -4.17 10.06
CA HIS A 63 -8.18 -2.75 10.12
C HIS A 63 -7.64 -2.03 8.89
N TYR A 64 -8.39 -1.08 8.35
CA TYR A 64 -7.98 -0.34 7.16
C TYR A 64 -7.60 1.09 7.52
N VAL A 65 -6.41 1.51 7.09
CA VAL A 65 -5.95 2.90 7.22
C VAL A 65 -5.48 3.42 5.86
N ALA A 66 -5.51 4.73 5.68
CA ALA A 66 -5.06 5.37 4.46
C ALA A 66 -3.91 6.35 4.73
N ALA A 67 -2.91 6.39 3.87
CA ALA A 67 -2.05 7.56 3.73
C ALA A 67 -2.52 8.37 2.52
N VAL A 68 -2.69 9.67 2.67
CA VAL A 68 -3.18 10.56 1.60
C VAL A 68 -2.27 11.78 1.51
N ARG A 69 -1.93 12.16 0.28
CA ARG A 69 -1.24 13.41 0.00
C ARG A 69 -2.27 14.52 -0.18
N SER A 70 -2.16 15.59 0.59
CA SER A 70 -3.06 16.72 0.50
C SER A 70 -2.74 17.58 -0.72
N ARG A 71 -3.76 18.04 -1.44
CA ARG A 71 -3.60 19.01 -2.55
C ARG A 71 -3.37 20.45 -2.06
N ARG A 72 -3.62 20.73 -0.77
CA ARG A 72 -3.55 22.08 -0.22
C ARG A 72 -2.13 22.49 0.13
N ASP A 73 -1.35 21.56 0.67
CA ASP A 73 -0.01 21.79 1.23
C ASP A 73 1.02 20.75 0.76
N ASP A 74 0.61 19.81 -0.11
CA ASP A 74 1.48 18.75 -0.63
C ASP A 74 2.02 17.78 0.44
N ALA A 75 1.53 17.88 1.67
CA ALA A 75 1.94 17.07 2.82
C ALA A 75 1.18 15.74 2.89
N TRP A 76 1.76 14.77 3.59
CA TRP A 76 1.15 13.46 3.82
C TRP A 76 0.42 13.43 5.15
N TYR A 77 -0.71 12.73 5.15
CA TYR A 77 -1.52 12.49 6.33
C TYR A 77 -1.88 11.01 6.42
N GLU A 78 -1.90 10.48 7.64
CA GLU A 78 -2.52 9.20 7.95
C GLU A 78 -3.96 9.45 8.39
N CYS A 79 -4.90 8.80 7.70
CA CYS A 79 -6.30 8.76 8.07
C CYS A 79 -6.59 7.39 8.68
N ASN A 80 -6.94 7.40 9.95
CA ASN A 80 -7.30 6.23 10.74
C ASN A 80 -8.64 6.52 11.43
N ASP A 81 -9.73 6.07 10.82
CA ASP A 81 -11.11 6.33 11.22
C ASP A 81 -11.37 7.84 11.42
N GLU A 82 -11.74 8.27 12.63
CA GLU A 82 -11.97 9.67 12.99
C GLU A 82 -10.68 10.51 13.13
N THR A 83 -9.51 9.86 13.16
CA THR A 83 -8.24 10.51 13.45
C THR A 83 -7.45 10.76 12.17
N VAL A 84 -7.03 12.02 11.98
CA VAL A 84 -6.14 12.41 10.88
C VAL A 84 -4.88 13.04 11.47
N THR A 85 -3.72 12.47 11.16
CA THR A 85 -2.42 12.94 11.69
C THR A 85 -1.43 13.22 10.57
N PRO A 86 -0.53 14.20 10.73
CA PRO A 86 0.58 14.39 9.80
C PRO A 86 1.45 13.13 9.72
N LEU A 87 1.87 12.78 8.50
CA LEU A 87 2.69 11.61 8.20
C LEU A 87 3.97 12.07 7.49
N SER A 88 5.14 11.63 7.95
CA SER A 88 6.38 11.86 7.20
C SER A 88 6.51 10.85 6.05
N LEU A 89 7.24 11.22 5.00
CA LEU A 89 7.46 10.30 3.88
C LEU A 89 8.21 9.03 4.32
N ASN A 90 9.14 9.13 5.27
CA ASN A 90 9.80 7.95 5.84
C ASN A 90 8.80 7.05 6.56
N ALA A 91 7.88 7.61 7.34
CA ALA A 91 6.83 6.85 8.03
C ALA A 91 5.78 6.23 7.09
N LEU A 92 5.70 6.68 5.82
CA LEU A 92 4.92 5.99 4.79
C LEU A 92 5.54 4.63 4.43
N TYR A 93 6.86 4.50 4.57
CA TYR A 93 7.64 3.33 4.17
C TYR A 93 8.03 2.43 5.35
N ASP A 94 8.48 3.05 6.44
CA ASP A 94 8.99 2.36 7.61
C ASP A 94 7.84 1.95 8.53
N GLY A 95 7.84 0.68 8.98
CA GLY A 95 6.88 0.17 9.95
C GLY A 95 5.49 -0.19 9.40
N ARG A 96 5.19 0.14 8.13
CA ARG A 96 3.96 -0.33 7.47
C ARG A 96 4.19 -1.70 6.84
N ALA A 97 3.27 -2.63 7.08
CA ALA A 97 3.36 -4.02 6.62
C ALA A 97 3.46 -4.21 5.09
N VAL A 98 3.45 -3.14 4.29
CA VAL A 98 3.29 -3.17 2.84
C VAL A 98 4.44 -2.48 2.08
N THR A 99 5.27 -1.64 2.71
CA THR A 99 6.07 -0.64 1.97
C THR A 99 7.53 -0.47 2.41
N SER A 100 8.31 -1.52 2.69
CA SER A 100 9.78 -1.32 2.77
C SER A 100 10.40 -1.14 1.38
N VAL A 101 11.14 -0.04 1.16
CA VAL A 101 12.01 0.16 -0.01
C VAL A 101 13.33 -0.61 0.22
N ARG A 102 13.83 -1.35 -0.79
CA ARG A 102 15.21 -1.85 -0.75
C ARG A 102 16.16 -0.65 -0.94
N PRO A 103 17.21 -0.48 -0.12
CA PRO A 103 18.23 0.54 -0.38
C PRO A 103 18.84 0.35 -1.79
N GLY A 104 18.88 1.40 -2.61
CA GLY A 104 19.56 1.41 -3.92
C GLY A 104 18.68 1.35 -5.18
N ALA A 105 17.44 1.86 -5.12
CA ALA A 105 16.61 2.12 -6.32
C ALA A 105 16.82 3.55 -6.86
#